data_AF-A0A915IWI8-F1
#
_entry.id   AF-A0A915IWI8-F1
#
_cell.length_a   1.000
_cell.length_b   1.000
_cell.length_c   1.000
_cell.angle_alpha   90.00
_cell.angle_beta   90.00
_cell.angle_gamma   90.00
#
_symmetry.space_group_name_H-M   'P 1'
#
loop_
_entity.id
_entity.type
_entity.pdbx_description
1 polymer ?
#
loop_
_entity_poly.entity_id
_entity_poly.type
_entity_poly.pdbx_seq_one_letter_code
_entity_poly.pdbx_strand_id
1 'polypeptide(L)'
;MDCTSVLEYISPGELCQYLLQYHYQLFVNTHEYEYLYQILGRERFPGRVPTNLDLLIRRFNEVQFWVMTDIVCCQSSAKRINLMKKFIKLALQ
;
A
#
# COMPACT_ATOMS: atom_id res chain seq x y z
N MET A 1 13.77 1.75 -19.91
CA MET A 1 12.34 1.39 -19.80
C MET A 1 11.63 2.62 -19.29
N ASP A 2 10.93 3.36 -20.16
CA ASP A 2 9.85 4.22 -19.68
C ASP A 2 8.82 3.27 -19.11
N CYS A 3 8.74 3.18 -17.78
CA CYS A 3 7.70 2.40 -17.13
C CYS A 3 6.40 3.14 -17.43
N THR A 4 5.65 2.68 -18.44
CA THR A 4 4.26 3.10 -18.68
C THR A 4 3.48 2.69 -17.44
N SER A 5 3.48 3.56 -16.42
CA SER A 5 2.83 3.28 -15.16
C SER A 5 1.36 3.05 -15.45
N VAL A 6 0.76 2.02 -14.87
CA VAL A 6 -0.70 1.75 -14.92
C VAL A 6 -1.51 3.01 -14.56
N LEU A 7 -0.89 3.92 -13.80
CA LEU A 7 -1.38 5.25 -13.47
C LEU A 7 -1.62 6.16 -14.67
N GLU A 8 -1.05 5.95 -15.85
CA GLU A 8 -1.38 6.76 -17.03
C GLU A 8 -2.78 6.40 -17.59
N TYR A 9 -3.24 5.17 -17.38
CA TYR A 9 -4.47 4.64 -17.99
C TYR A 9 -5.65 4.49 -17.03
N ILE A 10 -5.40 4.38 -15.73
CA ILE A 10 -6.44 4.27 -14.71
C ILE A 10 -6.84 5.64 -14.17
N SER A 11 -8.15 5.90 -14.04
CA SER A 11 -8.63 7.12 -13.40
C SER A 11 -8.30 7.14 -11.90
N PRO A 12 -8.07 8.30 -11.27
CA PRO A 12 -7.79 8.37 -9.85
C PRO A 12 -8.88 7.72 -8.97
N GLY A 13 -10.15 7.85 -9.36
CA GLY A 13 -11.28 7.28 -8.62
C GLY A 13 -11.29 5.75 -8.64
N GLU A 14 -11.08 5.13 -9.81
CA GLU A 14 -10.98 3.68 -9.93
C GLU A 14 -9.81 3.12 -9.11
N LEU A 15 -8.65 3.79 -9.18
CA LEU A 15 -7.49 3.41 -8.39
C LEU A 15 -7.75 3.46 -6.89
N CYS A 16 -8.38 4.54 -6.40
CA CYS A 16 -8.78 4.65 -5.00
C CYS A 16 -9.75 3.53 -4.60
N GLN A 17 -10.73 3.19 -5.45
CA GLN A 17 -11.64 2.08 -5.17
C GLN A 17 -10.91 0.74 -5.07
N TYR A 18 -9.98 0.43 -5.99
CA TYR A 18 -9.20 -0.81 -5.93
C TYR A 18 -8.30 -0.87 -4.69
N LEU A 19 -7.61 0.23 -4.36
CA LEU A 19 -6.78 0.32 -3.17
C LEU A 19 -7.61 0.15 -1.90
N LEU A 20 -8.73 0.86 -1.80
CA LEU A 20 -9.64 0.79 -0.65
C LEU A 20 -10.19 -0.63 -0.48
N GLN A 21 -10.68 -1.26 -1.54
CA GLN A 21 -11.22 -2.61 -1.49
C GLN A 21 -10.18 -3.61 -0.97
N TYR A 22 -8.96 -3.56 -1.52
CA TYR A 22 -7.90 -4.48 -1.11
C TYR A 22 -7.41 -4.22 0.32
N HIS A 23 -7.19 -2.95 0.69
CA HIS A 23 -6.78 -2.59 2.05
C HIS A 23 -7.85 -2.96 3.08
N TYR A 24 -9.12 -2.77 2.74
CA TYR A 24 -10.23 -3.18 3.58
C TYR A 24 -10.25 -4.70 3.79
N GLN A 25 -10.06 -5.50 2.74
CA GLN A 25 -9.98 -6.96 2.85
C GLN A 25 -8.83 -7.42 3.76
N LEU A 26 -7.64 -6.84 3.64
CA LEU A 26 -6.52 -7.14 4.54
C LEU A 26 -6.85 -6.77 5.99
N PHE A 27 -7.50 -5.62 6.20
CA PHE A 27 -7.88 -5.15 7.52
C PHE A 27 -8.92 -6.06 8.18
N VAL A 28 -10.03 -6.39 7.51
CA VAL A 28 -11.09 -7.23 8.10
C VAL A 28 -10.66 -8.68 8.32
N ASN A 29 -9.68 -9.17 7.56
CA ASN A 29 -9.10 -10.49 7.78
C ASN A 29 -8.09 -10.51 8.94
N THR A 30 -7.67 -9.36 9.45
CA THR A 30 -6.73 -9.27 10.57
C THR A 30 -7.47 -9.40 11.89
N HIS A 31 -7.18 -10.48 12.65
CA HIS A 31 -7.82 -10.68 13.95
C HIS A 31 -7.16 -9.81 15.03
N GLU A 32 -7.95 -9.22 15.93
CA GLU A 32 -7.46 -8.43 17.08
C GLU A 32 -6.40 -9.15 17.96
N TYR A 33 -6.46 -10.49 18.10
CA TYR A 33 -5.43 -11.25 18.82
C TYR A 33 -4.07 -11.22 18.14
N GLU A 34 -4.00 -11.06 16.82
CA GLU A 34 -2.73 -10.94 16.11
C GLU A 34 -1.94 -9.72 16.58
N TYR A 35 -2.65 -8.62 16.88
CA TYR A 35 -2.07 -7.42 17.47
C TYR A 35 -1.54 -7.66 18.89
N LEU A 36 -2.29 -8.41 19.70
CA LEU A 36 -1.84 -8.79 21.04
C LEU A 36 -0.58 -9.66 20.99
N TYR A 37 -0.51 -10.63 20.08
CA TYR A 37 0.70 -11.46 19.89
C TYR A 37 1.91 -10.62 19.48
N GLN A 38 1.70 -9.58 18.67
CA GLN A 38 2.77 -8.68 18.27
C GLN A 38 3.26 -7.78 19.41
N ILE A 39 2.37 -7.22 20.22
CA ILE A 39 2.75 -6.33 21.33
C ILE A 39 3.37 -7.09 22.49
N LEU A 40 2.76 -8.20 22.89
CA LEU A 40 3.15 -8.94 24.09
C LEU A 40 4.36 -9.85 23.83
N GLY A 41 4.73 -10.06 22.57
CA GLY A 41 5.83 -10.92 22.15
C GLY A 41 5.32 -12.26 21.63
N ARG A 42 5.71 -12.61 20.40
CA ARG A 42 5.29 -13.84 19.71
C ARG A 42 5.76 -15.09 20.43
N GLU A 43 6.89 -15.01 21.11
CA GLU A 43 7.48 -16.09 21.90
C GLU A 43 6.57 -16.55 23.04
N ARG A 44 5.66 -15.70 23.51
CA ARG A 44 4.70 -16.02 24.57
C ARG A 44 3.48 -16.80 24.06
N PHE A 45 3.32 -16.91 22.74
CA PHE A 45 2.17 -17.56 22.09
C PHE A 45 2.66 -18.60 21.06
N PRO A 46 3.28 -19.70 21.50
CA PRO A 46 3.81 -20.71 20.60
C PRO A 46 2.71 -21.29 19.70
N GLY A 47 2.99 -21.41 18.41
CA GLY A 47 2.04 -21.88 17.40
C GLY A 47 1.01 -20.85 16.94
N ARG A 48 1.02 -19.62 17.46
CA ARG A 48 0.22 -18.49 16.96
C ARG A 48 1.08 -17.60 16.08
N VAL A 49 0.68 -17.44 14.82
CA VAL A 49 1.39 -16.59 13.84
C VAL A 49 0.46 -15.45 13.42
N PRO A 50 0.86 -14.18 13.60
CA PRO A 50 0.04 -13.02 13.21
C PRO A 50 0.17 -12.73 11.71
N THR A 51 -0.15 -13.71 10.87
CA THR A 51 0.07 -13.67 9.42
C THR A 51 -0.69 -12.54 8.73
N ASN A 52 -1.95 -12.30 9.09
CA ASN A 52 -2.75 -11.27 8.43
C ASN A 52 -2.27 -9.88 8.84
N LEU A 53 -1.90 -9.71 10.11
CA LEU A 53 -1.29 -8.47 10.58
C LEU A 53 0.06 -8.20 9.90
N ASP A 54 0.89 -9.23 9.71
CA ASP A 54 2.16 -9.13 8.98
C ASP A 54 1.94 -8.69 7.53
N LEU A 55 0.91 -9.24 6.87
CA LEU A 55 0.52 -8.84 5.51
C LEU A 55 0.02 -7.39 5.48
N LEU A 56 -0.80 -6.97 6.43
CA LEU A 56 -1.32 -5.62 6.54
C LEU A 56 -0.19 -4.59 6.72
N ILE A 57 0.75 -4.86 7.62
CA ILE A 57 1.92 -4.00 7.85
C ILE A 57 2.82 -3.97 6.62
N ARG A 58 3.07 -5.13 5.99
CA ARG A 58 3.85 -5.21 4.75
C ARG A 58 3.20 -4.39 3.63
N ARG A 59 1.87 -4.42 3.52
CA ARG A 59 1.14 -3.69 2.49
C ARG A 59 1.36 -2.18 2.59
N PHE A 60 1.44 -1.63 3.79
CA PHE A 60 1.76 -0.21 3.98
C PHE A 60 3.11 0.16 3.32
N ASN A 61 4.14 -0.65 3.60
CA ASN A 61 5.48 -0.45 3.01
C ASN A 61 5.44 -0.63 1.48
N GLU A 62 4.70 -1.61 0.98
CA GLU A 62 4.57 -1.85 -0.45
C GLU A 62 3.99 -0.63 -1.18
N VAL A 63 2.91 -0.03 -0.65
CA VAL A 63 2.32 1.20 -1.23
C VAL A 63 3.30 2.35 -1.19
N GLN A 64 4.01 2.54 -0.07
CA GLN A 64 5.03 3.59 0.06
C GLN A 64 6.15 3.42 -0.99
N PHE A 65 6.71 2.22 -1.11
CA PHE A 65 7.78 1.94 -2.07
C PHE A 65 7.31 2.03 -3.51
N TRP A 66 6.08 1.62 -3.81
CA TRP A 66 5.50 1.74 -5.13
C TRP A 66 5.43 3.21 -5.57
N VAL A 67 4.89 4.10 -4.73
CA VAL A 67 4.83 5.55 -5.01
C VAL A 67 6.22 6.12 -5.27
N MET A 68 7.18 5.79 -4.40
CA MET A 68 8.57 6.28 -4.53
C MET A 68 9.23 5.77 -5.82
N THR A 69 9.03 4.50 -6.14
CA THR A 69 9.61 3.87 -7.35
C THR A 69 9.07 4.53 -8.60
N ASP A 70 7.75 4.72 -8.72
CA ASP A 70 7.13 5.36 -9.89
C ASP A 70 7.64 6.80 -10.08
N ILE A 71 7.83 7.55 -8.99
CA ILE A 71 8.38 8.92 -9.06
C ILE A 71 9.85 8.90 -9.51
N VAL A 72 10.70 8.06 -8.91
CA VAL A 72 12.14 8.05 -9.17
C VAL A 72 12.47 7.46 -10.55
N CYS A 73 11.69 6.49 -11.02
CA CYS A 73 11.87 5.89 -12.34
C CYS A 73 11.36 6.78 -13.50
N CYS A 74 10.58 7.84 -13.21
CA CYS A 74 10.06 8.75 -14.21
C CYS A 74 11.14 9.71 -14.75
N GLN A 75 11.54 9.50 -16.00
CA GLN A 75 12.62 10.27 -16.65
C GLN A 75 12.19 11.70 -17.03
N SER A 76 10.95 11.88 -17.48
CA SER A 76 10.43 13.19 -17.88
C SER A 76 10.06 14.03 -16.65
N SER A 77 10.74 15.16 -16.47
CA SER A 77 10.45 16.12 -15.38
C SER A 77 8.99 16.58 -15.37
N ALA A 78 8.41 16.86 -16.54
CA ALA A 78 7.01 17.27 -16.65
C ALA A 78 6.05 16.14 -16.22
N LYS A 79 6.29 14.90 -16.67
CA LYS A 79 5.49 13.74 -16.24
C LYS A 79 5.63 13.48 -14.75
N ARG A 80 6.84 13.59 -14.18
CA ARG A 80 7.11 13.38 -12.76
C ARG A 80 6.34 14.36 -11.87
N ILE A 81 6.25 15.63 -12.26
CA ILE A 81 5.41 16.62 -11.55
C ILE A 81 3.93 16.22 -11.57
N ASN A 82 3.42 15.80 -12.73
CA ASN A 82 2.01 15.38 -12.86
C ASN A 82 1.72 14.12 -12.04
N LEU A 83 2.65 13.16 -12.02
CA LEU A 83 2.58 11.95 -11.23
C LEU A 83 2.54 12.27 -9.72
N MET A 84 3.41 13.16 -9.24
CA MET A 84 3.37 13.63 -7.85
C MET A 84 2.03 14.27 -7.49
N LYS A 85 1.51 15.17 -8.36
CA LYS A 85 0.17 15.77 -8.16
C LYS A 85 -0.92 14.71 -8.09
N LYS A 86 -0.84 13.67 -8.92
CA LYS A 86 -1.81 12.56 -8.91
C LYS A 86 -1.76 11.79 -7.59
N PHE A 87 -0.58 11.46 -7.07
CA PHE A 87 -0.44 10.80 -5.77
C PHE A 87 -0.95 11.67 -4.61
N ILE A 88 -0.67 12.97 -4.61
CA ILE A 88 -1.24 13.90 -3.61
C ILE A 88 -2.77 13.91 -3.69
N LYS A 89 -3.33 13.96 -4.90
CA LYS A 89 -4.78 13.93 -5.08
C LYS A 89 -5.40 12.62 -4.59
N LEU A 90 -4.77 11.47 -4.86
CA LEU A 90 -5.22 10.17 -4.35
C LEU A 90 -5.21 10.12 -2.82
N ALA A 91 -4.19 10.69 -2.17
CA ALA A 91 -4.10 10.71 -0.71
C ALA A 91 -5.09 11.67 -0.01
N LEU A 92 -5.68 12.60 -0.76
CA LEU A 92 -6.67 13.58 -0.26
C LEU A 92 -8.12 13.16 -0.52
N GLN A 93 -8.35 12.08 -1.28
CA GLN A 93 -9.67 11.49 -1.47
C GLN A 93 -10.08 10.67 -0.25
#